data_AF-A0A9W8UNF6-F1
#
_entry.id   AF-A0A9W8UNF6-F1
#
_cell.length_a   1.000
_cell.length_b   1.000
_cell.length_c   1.000
_cell.angle_alpha   90.00
_cell.angle_beta   90.00
_cell.angle_gamma   90.00
#
_symmetry.space_group_name_H-M   'P 1'
#
loop_
_entity.id
_entity.type
_entity.pdbx_description
1 polymer ?
#
loop_
_entity_poly.entity_id
_entity_poly.type
_entity_poly.pdbx_seq_one_letter_code
_entity_poly.pdbx_strand_id
1 'polypeptide(L)'
;MAAAIRPPANAFVAEMRKVYNPVGFGKGYNFVLWFIFCGALFGFCLARFMYLDFDGVYCPLDAKGGPNSAGPGECYSYKSHPVYLIGIKMHLFTIVPGAFLACFQFVPFIRLNYIIVHRINGYLVLLLSLLATVGAFMIARVSFGGSIGIQIVAGLLGIMFLSSLAIALYNIKTLQLEQHRAWMLRAWFYAGSIITSRLIMFISATIISNQGPYYAPMSCAKLASFYSNATALEGAHPACSDLSAWSIVRANMSGEAKNVAASLDITFGAAVWLALAIHAIGVEFYRATSKDLISATIGGRVLEAGSCWINCRPYW
;
A
#
# COMPACT_ATOMS: atom_id res chain seq x y z
N MET A 1 -21.77 20.20 -10.93
CA MET A 1 -20.39 20.49 -11.41
C MET A 1 -19.73 21.48 -10.44
N ALA A 2 -18.43 21.35 -10.18
CA ALA A 2 -17.71 22.32 -9.35
C ALA A 2 -17.73 23.69 -10.05
N ALA A 3 -18.48 24.66 -9.52
CA ALA A 3 -18.54 25.99 -10.09
C ALA A 3 -17.21 26.71 -9.81
N ALA A 4 -16.53 27.17 -10.86
CA ALA A 4 -15.32 27.96 -10.70
C ALA A 4 -15.67 29.33 -10.12
N ILE A 5 -15.24 29.58 -8.87
CA ILE A 5 -15.57 30.82 -8.12
C ILE A 5 -14.79 32.04 -8.67
N ARG A 6 -13.81 31.83 -9.56
CA ARG A 6 -12.95 32.89 -10.13
C ARG A 6 -12.67 32.64 -11.62
N PRO A 7 -12.51 33.69 -12.45
CA PRO A 7 -12.07 33.55 -13.83
C PRO A 7 -10.71 32.82 -13.93
N PRO A 8 -10.41 32.14 -15.05
CA PRO A 8 -9.13 31.45 -15.22
C PRO A 8 -7.98 32.48 -15.24
N ALA A 9 -6.88 32.18 -14.56
CA ALA A 9 -5.75 33.09 -14.46
C ALA A 9 -4.98 33.23 -15.79
N ASN A 10 -5.04 32.22 -16.66
CA ASN A 10 -4.45 32.20 -17.99
C ASN A 10 -5.11 31.11 -18.85
N ALA A 11 -4.75 31.04 -20.14
CA ALA A 11 -5.30 30.08 -21.10
C ALA A 11 -5.05 28.61 -20.69
N PHE A 12 -3.87 28.31 -20.13
CA PHE A 12 -3.56 26.97 -19.62
C PHE A 12 -4.53 26.55 -18.49
N VAL A 13 -4.82 27.44 -17.54
CA VAL A 13 -5.79 27.18 -16.46
C VAL A 13 -7.21 27.02 -17.02
N ALA A 14 -7.57 27.74 -18.10
CA ALA A 14 -8.86 27.59 -18.76
C ALA A 14 -9.02 26.20 -19.41
N GLU A 15 -7.99 25.69 -20.07
CA GLU A 15 -7.99 24.35 -20.65
C GLU A 15 -7.97 23.25 -19.58
N MET A 16 -7.10 23.38 -18.56
CA MET A 16 -7.03 22.40 -17.47
C MET A 16 -8.36 22.27 -16.70
N ARG A 17 -9.14 23.36 -16.57
CA ARG A 17 -10.48 23.31 -15.98
C ARG A 17 -11.42 22.34 -16.70
N LYS A 18 -11.29 22.17 -18.02
CA LYS A 18 -12.09 21.20 -18.80
C LYS A 18 -11.75 19.75 -18.42
N VAL A 19 -10.54 19.50 -17.92
CA VAL A 19 -10.09 18.17 -17.49
C VAL A 19 -10.52 17.87 -16.06
N TYR A 20 -10.29 18.78 -15.11
CA TYR A 20 -10.47 18.46 -13.69
C TYR A 20 -11.87 18.79 -13.12
N ASN A 21 -12.62 19.73 -13.72
CA ASN A 21 -13.98 20.06 -13.24
C ASN A 21 -15.00 18.94 -13.44
N PRO A 22 -15.00 18.16 -14.56
CA PRO A 22 -15.91 17.02 -14.73
C PRO A 22 -15.74 15.95 -13.66
N VAL A 23 -14.48 15.72 -13.23
CA VAL A 23 -14.14 14.78 -12.15
C VAL A 23 -14.49 15.35 -10.76
N GLY A 24 -14.93 16.61 -10.70
CA GLY A 24 -15.47 17.26 -9.51
C GLY A 24 -14.44 18.03 -8.67
N PHE A 25 -13.23 18.24 -9.17
CA PHE A 25 -12.23 19.07 -8.49
C PHE A 25 -12.46 20.55 -8.79
N GLY A 26 -12.43 21.41 -7.78
CA GLY A 26 -12.51 22.87 -7.98
C GLY A 26 -11.15 23.55 -8.18
N LYS A 27 -10.06 22.90 -7.78
CA LYS A 27 -8.68 23.43 -7.86
C LYS A 27 -7.75 22.41 -8.53
N GLY A 28 -6.95 22.87 -9.49
CA GLY A 28 -6.07 21.99 -10.28
C GLY A 28 -5.02 21.23 -9.47
N TYR A 29 -4.45 21.84 -8.42
CA TYR A 29 -3.44 21.15 -7.59
C TYR A 29 -4.03 19.94 -6.84
N ASN A 30 -5.29 20.00 -6.39
CA ASN A 30 -5.97 18.86 -5.78
C ASN A 30 -6.15 17.72 -6.78
N PHE A 31 -6.41 18.04 -8.04
CA PHE A 31 -6.51 17.06 -9.11
C PHE A 31 -5.15 16.42 -9.41
N VAL A 32 -4.07 17.19 -9.49
CA VAL A 32 -2.72 16.65 -9.71
C VAL A 32 -2.31 15.72 -8.57
N LEU A 33 -2.53 16.13 -7.31
CA LEU A 33 -2.21 15.30 -6.15
C LEU A 33 -3.06 14.02 -6.12
N TRP A 34 -4.36 14.13 -6.41
CA TRP A 34 -5.22 12.97 -6.58
C TRP A 34 -4.72 12.06 -7.69
N PHE A 35 -4.36 12.59 -8.87
CA PHE A 35 -3.86 11.80 -9.98
C PHE A 35 -2.55 11.07 -9.63
N ILE A 36 -1.62 11.72 -8.93
CA ILE A 36 -0.37 11.09 -8.51
C ILE A 36 -0.64 9.96 -7.51
N PHE A 37 -1.33 10.25 -6.39
CA PHE A 37 -1.49 9.25 -5.32
C PHE A 37 -2.54 8.19 -5.65
N CYS A 38 -3.73 8.61 -6.07
CA CYS A 38 -4.81 7.71 -6.44
C CYS A 38 -4.48 6.98 -7.76
N GLY A 39 -3.88 7.66 -8.73
CA GLY A 39 -3.47 7.02 -9.98
C GLY A 39 -2.33 6.02 -9.79
N ALA A 40 -1.34 6.29 -8.92
CA ALA A 40 -0.33 5.30 -8.58
C ALA A 40 -0.93 4.07 -7.90
N LEU A 41 -1.87 4.26 -6.95
CA LEU A 41 -2.59 3.16 -6.32
C LEU A 41 -3.43 2.37 -7.32
N PHE A 42 -4.14 3.05 -8.21
CA PHE A 42 -4.96 2.44 -9.25
C PHE A 42 -4.10 1.62 -10.23
N GLY A 43 -3.00 2.19 -10.72
CA GLY A 43 -2.05 1.51 -11.60
C GLY A 43 -1.39 0.31 -10.93
N PHE A 44 -1.05 0.43 -9.64
CA PHE A 44 -0.57 -0.70 -8.86
C PHE A 44 -1.62 -1.82 -8.77
N CYS A 45 -2.88 -1.49 -8.51
CA CYS A 45 -3.95 -2.49 -8.47
C CYS A 45 -4.11 -3.19 -9.83
N LEU A 46 -4.13 -2.45 -10.93
CA LEU A 46 -4.19 -3.00 -12.29
C LEU A 46 -3.02 -3.95 -12.59
N ALA A 47 -1.80 -3.55 -12.23
CA ALA A 47 -0.62 -4.39 -12.40
C ALA A 47 -0.64 -5.65 -11.52
N ARG A 48 -1.41 -5.67 -10.43
CA ARG A 48 -1.43 -6.75 -9.44
C ARG A 48 -2.71 -7.60 -9.45
N PHE A 49 -3.71 -7.26 -10.26
CA PHE A 49 -4.90 -8.10 -10.44
C PHE A 49 -4.56 -9.51 -10.94
N MET A 50 -3.49 -9.67 -11.72
CA MET A 50 -3.00 -10.99 -12.13
C MET A 50 -2.61 -11.89 -10.95
N TYR A 51 -2.32 -11.35 -9.76
CA TYR A 51 -1.98 -12.14 -8.57
C TYR A 51 -3.16 -12.86 -7.95
N LEU A 52 -4.39 -12.54 -8.38
CA LEU A 52 -5.58 -13.29 -7.98
C LEU A 52 -5.60 -14.70 -8.61
N ASP A 53 -4.91 -14.89 -9.73
CA ASP A 53 -4.54 -16.23 -10.17
C ASP A 53 -3.36 -16.73 -9.34
N PHE A 54 -3.68 -17.27 -8.16
CA PHE A 54 -2.69 -17.65 -7.18
C PHE A 54 -1.81 -18.81 -7.66
N ASP A 55 -2.42 -19.83 -8.24
CA ASP A 55 -1.74 -21.09 -8.59
C ASP A 55 -1.17 -21.07 -10.02
N GLY A 56 -1.59 -20.13 -10.88
CA GLY A 56 -1.03 -19.92 -12.23
C GLY A 56 0.02 -18.80 -12.31
N VAL A 57 -0.18 -17.68 -11.61
CA VAL A 57 0.69 -16.49 -11.73
C VAL A 57 1.48 -16.21 -10.46
N TYR A 58 0.82 -16.10 -9.30
CA TYR A 58 1.49 -15.63 -8.09
C TYR A 58 2.46 -16.68 -7.51
N CYS A 59 2.01 -17.93 -7.42
CA CYS A 59 2.78 -19.07 -6.92
C CYS A 59 2.57 -20.30 -7.79
N PRO A 60 3.08 -20.28 -9.04
CA PRO A 60 2.98 -21.41 -9.96
C PRO A 60 3.56 -22.69 -9.36
N LEU A 61 3.02 -23.83 -9.80
CA LEU A 61 3.53 -25.15 -9.42
C LEU A 61 4.93 -25.40 -9.97
N ASP A 62 5.28 -24.73 -11.07
CA ASP A 62 6.60 -24.81 -11.68
C ASP A 62 7.59 -23.92 -10.90
N ALA A 63 8.65 -24.51 -10.38
CA ALA A 63 9.60 -23.91 -9.43
C ALA A 63 10.31 -22.62 -9.92
N LYS A 64 10.16 -22.25 -11.20
CA LYS A 64 10.85 -21.10 -11.83
C LYS A 64 9.97 -19.86 -11.92
N GLY A 65 9.13 -19.60 -10.92
CA GLY A 65 8.22 -18.44 -10.85
C GLY A 65 8.72 -17.23 -11.66
N GLY A 66 7.92 -16.80 -12.64
CA GLY A 66 8.34 -15.80 -13.62
C GLY A 66 8.52 -14.41 -13.00
N PRO A 67 8.87 -13.37 -13.80
CA PRO A 67 9.02 -11.99 -13.31
C PRO A 67 7.73 -11.42 -12.66
N ASN A 68 6.60 -12.09 -12.90
CA ASN A 68 5.28 -11.77 -12.41
C ASN A 68 4.83 -12.66 -11.23
N SER A 69 5.71 -13.46 -10.61
CA SER A 69 5.35 -14.26 -9.42
C SER A 69 5.66 -13.52 -8.11
N ALA A 70 5.39 -14.18 -6.99
CA ALA A 70 5.91 -13.78 -5.69
C ALA A 70 7.45 -13.76 -5.70
N GLY A 71 8.03 -13.05 -4.72
CA GLY A 71 9.49 -12.99 -4.55
C GLY A 71 10.10 -14.40 -4.42
N PRO A 72 11.37 -14.59 -4.84
CA PRO A 72 11.97 -15.92 -4.81
C PRO A 72 11.94 -16.52 -3.39
N GLY A 73 11.43 -17.75 -3.28
CA GLY A 73 11.26 -18.46 -2.00
C GLY A 73 10.02 -18.07 -1.17
N GLU A 74 9.29 -17.01 -1.51
CA GLU A 74 8.08 -16.62 -0.75
C GLU A 74 6.94 -17.64 -0.92
N CYS A 75 6.82 -18.26 -2.09
CA CYS A 75 5.81 -19.30 -2.31
C CYS A 75 6.03 -20.53 -1.43
N TYR A 76 7.28 -20.92 -1.18
CA TYR A 76 7.59 -21.95 -0.19
C TYR A 76 7.11 -21.52 1.20
N SER A 77 7.45 -20.30 1.62
CA SER A 77 7.03 -19.74 2.91
C SER A 77 5.50 -19.78 3.09
N TYR A 78 4.74 -19.34 2.08
CA TYR A 78 3.28 -19.33 2.15
C TYR A 78 2.65 -20.73 2.08
N LYS A 79 3.23 -21.66 1.31
CA LYS A 79 2.74 -23.04 1.21
C LYS A 79 3.18 -23.92 2.39
N SER A 80 4.11 -23.46 3.23
CA SER A 80 4.65 -24.24 4.36
C SER A 80 3.61 -24.62 5.41
N HIS A 81 2.60 -23.76 5.64
CA HIS A 81 1.52 -24.03 6.60
C HIS A 81 0.18 -23.49 6.08
N PRO A 82 -0.95 -24.16 6.39
CA PRO A 82 -2.28 -23.73 5.93
C PRO A 82 -2.63 -22.30 6.32
N VAL A 83 -2.23 -21.85 7.52
CA VAL A 83 -2.49 -20.50 8.00
C VAL A 83 -1.84 -19.43 7.10
N TYR A 84 -0.64 -19.68 6.61
CA TYR A 84 0.04 -18.72 5.74
C TYR A 84 -0.57 -18.68 4.35
N LEU A 85 -0.94 -19.85 3.82
CA LEU A 85 -1.59 -19.97 2.53
C LEU A 85 -2.94 -19.24 2.53
N ILE A 86 -3.76 -19.46 3.57
CA ILE A 86 -5.03 -18.76 3.76
C ILE A 86 -4.76 -17.26 3.92
N GLY A 87 -3.76 -16.89 4.73
CA GLY A 87 -3.40 -15.50 4.99
C GLY A 87 -3.03 -14.72 3.71
N ILE A 88 -2.15 -15.27 2.87
CA ILE A 88 -1.74 -14.59 1.63
C ILE A 88 -2.87 -14.54 0.61
N LYS A 89 -3.65 -15.62 0.45
CA LYS A 89 -4.82 -15.63 -0.44
C LYS A 89 -5.82 -14.58 0.03
N MET A 90 -6.20 -14.60 1.30
CA MET A 90 -7.12 -13.62 1.89
C MET A 90 -6.59 -12.20 1.72
N HIS A 91 -5.31 -11.95 1.99
CA HIS A 91 -4.69 -10.65 1.79
C HIS A 91 -4.85 -10.16 0.33
N LEU A 92 -4.42 -10.96 -0.66
CA LEU A 92 -4.48 -10.59 -2.08
C LEU A 92 -5.91 -10.41 -2.59
N PHE A 93 -6.79 -11.37 -2.33
CA PHE A 93 -8.20 -11.36 -2.77
C PHE A 93 -9.02 -10.22 -2.16
N THR A 94 -8.52 -9.54 -1.12
CA THR A 94 -9.24 -8.45 -0.48
C THR A 94 -8.54 -7.10 -0.64
N ILE A 95 -7.22 -7.03 -0.55
CA ILE A 95 -6.50 -5.75 -0.67
C ILE A 95 -6.49 -5.22 -2.10
N VAL A 96 -6.31 -6.08 -3.10
CA VAL A 96 -6.25 -5.66 -4.51
C VAL A 96 -7.59 -5.09 -4.97
N PRO A 97 -8.73 -5.81 -4.84
CA PRO A 97 -10.03 -5.22 -5.17
C PRO A 97 -10.41 -4.09 -4.20
N GLY A 98 -10.09 -4.19 -2.91
CA GLY A 98 -10.39 -3.14 -1.93
C GLY A 98 -9.71 -1.82 -2.25
N ALA A 99 -8.43 -1.85 -2.62
CA ALA A 99 -7.67 -0.66 -3.01
C ALA A 99 -8.12 -0.09 -4.36
N PHE A 100 -8.45 -0.95 -5.33
CA PHE A 100 -9.06 -0.54 -6.59
C PHE A 100 -10.38 0.21 -6.35
N LEU A 101 -11.25 -0.34 -5.52
CA LEU A 101 -12.53 0.26 -5.14
C LEU A 101 -12.36 1.56 -4.34
N ALA A 102 -11.33 1.65 -3.51
CA ALA A 102 -11.00 2.85 -2.75
C ALA A 102 -10.61 4.02 -3.65
N CYS A 103 -10.03 3.78 -4.83
CA CYS A 103 -9.70 4.85 -5.78
C CYS A 103 -10.95 5.66 -6.16
N PHE A 104 -12.09 4.98 -6.33
CA PHE A 104 -13.38 5.60 -6.63
C PHE A 104 -13.98 6.36 -5.42
N GLN A 105 -13.60 6.01 -4.19
CA GLN A 105 -14.02 6.76 -2.99
C GLN A 105 -13.47 8.18 -2.97
N PHE A 106 -12.31 8.40 -3.58
CA PHE A 106 -11.66 9.71 -3.63
C PHE A 106 -12.03 10.55 -4.86
N VAL A 107 -12.93 10.08 -5.72
CA VAL A 107 -13.45 10.83 -6.87
C VAL A 107 -14.60 11.73 -6.41
N PRO A 108 -14.44 13.08 -6.37
CA PRO A 108 -15.47 13.97 -5.86
C PRO A 108 -16.79 13.86 -6.63
N PHE A 109 -16.73 13.67 -7.95
CA PHE A 109 -17.91 13.49 -8.79
C PHE A 109 -18.84 12.35 -8.31
N ILE A 110 -18.28 11.22 -7.86
CA ILE A 110 -19.08 10.08 -7.39
C ILE A 110 -19.81 10.45 -6.11
N ARG A 111 -19.14 11.10 -5.15
CA ARG A 111 -19.79 11.53 -3.91
C ARG A 111 -20.90 12.56 -4.15
N LEU A 112 -20.69 13.47 -5.10
CA LEU A 112 -21.63 14.57 -5.37
C LEU A 112 -22.88 14.13 -6.16
N ASN A 113 -22.76 13.14 -7.04
CA ASN A 113 -23.86 12.74 -7.93
C ASN A 113 -24.41 11.34 -7.64
N TYR A 114 -23.62 10.47 -6.98
CA TYR A 114 -23.95 9.06 -6.75
C TYR A 114 -23.67 8.66 -5.29
N ILE A 115 -24.29 9.37 -4.35
CA ILE A 115 -24.02 9.20 -2.92
C ILE A 115 -24.30 7.78 -2.40
N ILE A 116 -25.35 7.11 -2.90
CA ILE A 116 -25.68 5.73 -2.52
C ILE A 116 -24.55 4.78 -2.94
N VAL A 117 -24.05 4.94 -4.17
CA VAL A 117 -22.91 4.16 -4.69
C VAL A 117 -21.67 4.41 -3.84
N HIS A 118 -21.37 5.67 -3.49
CA HIS A 118 -20.28 6.01 -2.60
C HIS A 118 -20.40 5.31 -1.23
N ARG A 119 -21.59 5.31 -0.61
CA ARG A 119 -21.86 4.66 0.68
C ARG A 119 -21.67 3.14 0.61
N ILE A 120 -22.30 2.46 -0.36
CA ILE A 120 -22.20 0.99 -0.52
C ILE A 120 -20.76 0.59 -0.80
N ASN A 121 -20.09 1.26 -1.74
CA ASN A 121 -18.69 1.02 -2.04
C ASN A 121 -17.80 1.28 -0.81
N GLY A 122 -18.12 2.30 0.01
CA GLY A 122 -17.38 2.60 1.24
C GLY A 122 -17.43 1.46 2.25
N TYR A 123 -18.60 0.86 2.46
CA TYR A 123 -18.74 -0.30 3.34
C TYR A 123 -18.00 -1.53 2.81
N LEU A 124 -18.05 -1.77 1.50
CA LEU A 124 -17.31 -2.85 0.87
C LEU A 124 -15.80 -2.66 1.04
N VAL A 125 -15.29 -1.44 0.80
CA VAL A 125 -13.89 -1.08 1.00
C VAL A 125 -13.45 -1.30 2.45
N LEU A 126 -14.29 -0.95 3.44
CA LEU A 126 -13.99 -1.17 4.86
C LEU A 126 -13.90 -2.66 5.22
N LEU A 127 -14.86 -3.46 4.74
CA LEU A 127 -14.86 -4.91 4.97
C LEU A 127 -13.62 -5.57 4.35
N LEU A 128 -13.31 -5.24 3.09
CA LEU A 128 -12.14 -5.76 2.40
C LEU A 128 -10.84 -5.32 3.08
N SER A 129 -10.77 -4.08 3.57
CA SER A 129 -9.60 -3.56 4.30
C SER A 129 -9.33 -4.31 5.60
N LEU A 130 -10.38 -4.67 6.33
CA LEU A 130 -10.29 -5.46 7.55
C LEU A 130 -9.75 -6.87 7.25
N LEU A 131 -10.37 -7.58 6.31
CA LEU A 131 -9.95 -8.93 5.90
C LEU A 131 -8.51 -8.93 5.35
N ALA A 132 -8.15 -7.90 4.57
CA ALA A 132 -6.80 -7.72 4.05
C ALA A 132 -5.77 -7.59 5.17
N THR A 133 -6.09 -6.84 6.23
CA THR A 133 -5.19 -6.63 7.35
C THR A 133 -5.04 -7.89 8.20
N VAL A 134 -6.14 -8.63 8.43
CA VAL A 134 -6.07 -9.96 9.07
C VAL A 134 -5.14 -10.88 8.26
N GLY A 135 -5.29 -10.90 6.92
CA GLY A 135 -4.47 -11.73 6.04
C GLY A 135 -3.00 -11.35 6.11
N ALA A 136 -2.69 -10.04 6.14
CA ALA A 136 -1.34 -9.53 6.32
C ALA A 136 -0.72 -9.97 7.65
N PHE A 137 -1.46 -9.91 8.75
CA PHE A 137 -0.98 -10.35 10.07
C PHE A 137 -0.70 -11.85 10.12
N MET A 138 -1.50 -12.67 9.45
CA MET A 138 -1.26 -14.13 9.37
C MET A 138 0.09 -14.46 8.71
N ILE A 139 0.53 -13.66 7.73
CA ILE A 139 1.78 -13.89 6.96
C ILE A 139 2.97 -13.04 7.40
N ALA A 140 2.79 -12.10 8.33
CA ALA A 140 3.85 -11.16 8.73
C ALA A 140 5.13 -11.87 9.22
N ARG A 141 4.98 -13.00 9.91
CA ARG A 141 6.10 -13.82 10.44
C ARG A 141 6.89 -14.60 9.40
N VAL A 142 6.46 -14.64 8.14
CA VAL A 142 7.15 -15.35 7.05
C VAL A 142 7.44 -14.48 5.83
N SER A 143 6.87 -13.28 5.76
CA SER A 143 7.04 -12.37 4.64
C SER A 143 8.47 -11.82 4.62
N PHE A 144 9.20 -12.06 3.52
CA PHE A 144 10.56 -11.56 3.29
C PHE A 144 11.51 -11.82 4.48
N GLY A 145 11.54 -13.07 4.96
CA GLY A 145 12.38 -13.50 6.09
C GLY A 145 11.74 -13.31 7.47
N GLY A 146 10.65 -12.53 7.60
CA GLY A 146 9.81 -12.53 8.78
C GLY A 146 10.46 -12.01 10.07
N SER A 147 11.53 -11.22 9.94
CA SER A 147 12.24 -10.65 11.09
C SER A 147 11.31 -9.90 12.04
N ILE A 148 11.68 -9.80 13.31
CA ILE A 148 10.89 -9.05 14.30
C ILE A 148 10.67 -7.59 13.86
N GLY A 149 11.63 -6.99 13.16
CA GLY A 149 11.47 -5.65 12.57
C GLY A 149 10.34 -5.57 11.54
N ILE A 150 10.18 -6.60 10.70
CA ILE A 150 9.08 -6.71 9.72
C ILE A 150 7.74 -6.88 10.45
N GLN A 151 7.70 -7.72 11.47
CA GLN A 151 6.47 -7.96 12.24
C GLN A 151 6.01 -6.68 12.97
N ILE A 152 6.94 -5.95 13.59
CA ILE A 152 6.64 -4.71 14.30
C ILE A 152 6.13 -3.65 13.32
N VAL A 153 6.80 -3.45 12.18
CA VAL A 153 6.36 -2.41 11.23
C VAL A 153 5.05 -2.77 10.54
N ALA A 154 4.82 -4.06 10.23
CA ALA A 154 3.54 -4.53 9.72
C ALA A 154 2.42 -4.34 10.76
N GLY A 155 2.69 -4.65 12.03
CA GLY A 155 1.78 -4.41 13.14
C GLY A 155 1.45 -2.92 13.31
N LEU A 156 2.47 -2.05 13.31
CA LEU A 156 2.29 -0.60 13.37
C LEU A 156 1.46 -0.07 12.20
N LEU A 157 1.80 -0.46 10.96
CA LEU A 157 1.04 -0.09 9.76
C LEU A 157 -0.42 -0.53 9.89
N GLY A 158 -0.68 -1.76 10.30
CA GLY A 158 -2.03 -2.28 10.50
C GLY A 158 -2.80 -1.53 11.58
N ILE A 159 -2.18 -1.22 12.72
CA ILE A 159 -2.78 -0.41 13.79
C ILE A 159 -3.13 0.99 13.27
N MET A 160 -2.18 1.67 12.61
CA MET A 160 -2.40 3.01 12.06
C MET A 160 -3.52 3.01 11.02
N PHE A 161 -3.56 2.01 10.14
CA PHE A 161 -4.56 1.85 9.11
C PHE A 161 -5.96 1.58 9.69
N LEU A 162 -6.10 0.54 10.51
CA LEU A 162 -7.40 0.16 11.09
C LEU A 162 -7.93 1.22 12.06
N SER A 163 -7.07 1.84 12.87
CA SER A 163 -7.48 2.93 13.75
C SER A 163 -7.97 4.13 12.94
N SER A 164 -7.31 4.46 11.83
CA SER A 164 -7.76 5.54 10.95
C SER A 164 -9.12 5.23 10.32
N LEU A 165 -9.35 3.99 9.88
CA LEU A 165 -10.66 3.57 9.36
C LEU A 165 -11.74 3.59 10.44
N ALA A 166 -11.44 3.13 11.66
CA ALA A 166 -12.37 3.14 12.78
C ALA A 166 -12.76 4.58 13.19
N ILE A 167 -11.77 5.49 13.28
CA ILE A 167 -12.02 6.90 13.56
C ILE A 167 -12.79 7.55 12.41
N ALA A 168 -12.49 7.23 11.14
CA ALA A 168 -13.26 7.72 10.01
C ALA A 168 -14.72 7.24 10.04
N LEU A 169 -14.95 5.98 10.43
CA LEU A 169 -16.27 5.40 10.63
C LEU A 169 -17.04 6.06 11.77
N TYR A 170 -16.38 6.32 12.89
CA TYR A 170 -16.97 7.06 14.01
C TYR A 170 -17.42 8.46 13.55
N ASN A 171 -16.53 9.19 12.88
CA ASN A 171 -16.81 10.56 12.42
C ASN A 171 -17.96 10.65 11.40
N ILE A 172 -18.11 9.68 10.50
CA ILE A 172 -19.26 9.70 9.57
C ILE A 172 -20.57 9.41 10.30
N LYS A 173 -20.56 8.57 11.34
CA LYS A 173 -21.73 8.29 12.19
C LYS A 173 -22.11 9.47 13.08
N THR A 174 -21.14 10.29 13.49
CA THR A 174 -21.37 11.55 14.23
C THR A 174 -21.56 12.77 13.32
N LEU A 175 -21.73 12.56 12.01
CA LEU A 175 -21.94 13.62 11.00
C LEU A 175 -20.78 14.62 10.86
N GLN A 176 -19.58 14.27 11.33
CA GLN A 176 -18.35 15.06 11.19
C GLN A 176 -17.64 14.75 9.85
N LEU A 177 -18.22 15.22 8.74
CA LEU A 177 -17.77 14.89 7.37
C LEU A 177 -16.31 15.28 7.08
N GLU A 178 -15.84 16.42 7.60
CA GLU A 178 -14.47 16.87 7.39
C GLU A 178 -13.45 15.97 8.10
N GLN A 179 -13.78 15.50 9.31
CA GLN A 179 -12.92 14.58 10.04
C GLN A 179 -12.94 13.19 9.39
N HIS A 180 -14.12 12.71 8.97
CA HIS A 180 -14.22 11.48 8.18
C HIS A 180 -13.28 11.52 6.97
N ARG A 181 -13.34 12.59 6.15
CA ARG A 181 -12.48 12.76 4.98
C ARG A 181 -11.00 12.77 5.37
N ALA A 182 -10.63 13.49 6.43
CA ALA A 182 -9.26 13.59 6.89
C ALA A 182 -8.69 12.24 7.34
N TRP A 183 -9.47 11.43 8.05
CA TRP A 183 -9.04 10.10 8.52
C TRP A 183 -9.05 9.04 7.42
N MET A 184 -10.01 9.10 6.49
CA MET A 184 -9.96 8.25 5.28
C MET A 184 -8.70 8.52 4.46
N LEU A 185 -8.31 9.78 4.30
CA LEU A 185 -7.08 10.13 3.59
C LEU A 185 -5.85 9.52 4.26
N ARG A 186 -5.73 9.62 5.59
CA ARG A 186 -4.62 9.01 6.35
C ARG A 186 -4.55 7.51 6.15
N ALA A 187 -5.68 6.82 6.31
CA ALA A 187 -5.74 5.37 6.13
C ALA A 187 -5.14 4.97 4.76
N TRP A 188 -5.59 5.61 3.69
CA TRP A 188 -5.14 5.24 2.34
C TRP A 188 -3.73 5.71 2.00
N PHE A 189 -3.22 6.78 2.63
CA PHE A 189 -1.80 7.12 2.57
C PHE A 189 -0.93 6.09 3.30
N TYR A 190 -1.36 5.61 4.48
CA TYR A 190 -0.63 4.57 5.20
C TYR A 190 -0.61 3.27 4.37
N ALA A 191 -1.76 2.85 3.82
CA ALA A 191 -1.82 1.68 2.93
C ALA A 191 -0.95 1.87 1.67
N GLY A 192 -0.93 3.07 1.09
CA GLY A 192 -0.10 3.43 -0.06
C GLY A 192 1.41 3.30 0.19
N SER A 193 1.86 3.32 1.44
CA SER A 193 3.28 3.15 1.79
C SER A 193 3.87 1.83 1.29
N ILE A 194 3.05 0.79 1.08
CA ILE A 194 3.51 -0.49 0.50
C ILE A 194 3.99 -0.33 -0.94
N ILE A 195 3.45 0.60 -1.72
CA ILE A 195 3.90 0.84 -3.09
C ILE A 195 5.29 1.46 -3.06
N THR A 196 5.47 2.47 -2.21
CA THR A 196 6.76 3.15 -2.03
C THR A 196 7.80 2.24 -1.39
N SER A 197 7.40 1.36 -0.45
CA SER A 197 8.32 0.40 0.16
C SER A 197 8.89 -0.56 -0.88
N ARG A 198 8.13 -0.96 -1.91
CA ARG A 198 8.67 -1.77 -3.02
C ARG A 198 9.76 -1.03 -3.78
N LEU A 199 9.58 0.26 -4.09
CA LEU A 199 10.59 1.06 -4.77
C LEU A 199 11.86 1.20 -3.92
N ILE A 200 11.70 1.56 -2.65
CA ILE A 200 12.82 1.69 -1.71
C ILE A 200 13.54 0.35 -1.55
N MET A 201 12.81 -0.76 -1.40
CA MET A 201 13.36 -2.10 -1.28
C MET A 201 14.23 -2.46 -2.50
N PHE A 202 13.75 -2.26 -3.74
CA PHE A 202 14.55 -2.55 -4.94
C PHE A 202 15.81 -1.68 -5.04
N ILE A 203 15.71 -0.39 -4.72
CA ILE A 203 16.85 0.53 -4.73
C ILE A 203 17.87 0.09 -3.67
N SER A 204 17.43 -0.13 -2.43
CA SER A 204 18.27 -0.60 -1.34
C SER A 204 18.93 -1.94 -1.67
N ALA A 205 18.18 -2.91 -2.21
CA ALA A 205 18.69 -4.22 -2.62
C ALA A 205 19.79 -4.10 -3.68
N THR A 206 19.65 -3.16 -4.62
CA THR A 206 20.67 -2.87 -5.64
C THR A 206 21.92 -2.22 -5.03
N ILE A 207 21.73 -1.27 -4.10
CA ILE A 207 22.84 -0.59 -3.42
C ILE A 207 23.70 -1.59 -2.63
N ILE A 208 23.07 -2.41 -1.79
CA ILE A 208 23.80 -3.39 -0.96
C ILE A 208 24.54 -4.43 -1.79
N SER A 209 24.04 -4.74 -3.00
CA SER A 209 24.70 -5.70 -3.90
C SER A 209 26.03 -5.17 -4.44
N ASN A 210 26.22 -3.83 -4.47
CA ASN A 210 27.40 -3.17 -5.02
C ASN A 210 28.39 -2.66 -3.95
N GLN A 211 27.95 -2.45 -2.70
CA GLN A 211 28.75 -1.76 -1.68
C GLN A 211 29.48 -2.68 -0.69
N GLY A 212 29.13 -3.97 -0.58
CA GLY A 212 29.81 -4.90 0.32
C GLY A 212 29.08 -6.23 0.48
N PRO A 213 29.67 -7.21 1.18
CA PRO A 213 29.04 -8.51 1.34
C PRO A 213 28.01 -8.46 2.48
N TYR A 214 26.75 -8.20 2.13
CA TYR A 214 25.61 -8.39 3.03
C TYR A 214 25.14 -9.85 2.99
N TYR A 215 24.69 -10.37 4.14
CA TYR A 215 24.19 -11.74 4.26
C TYR A 215 22.86 -11.77 4.99
N ALA A 216 21.99 -12.70 4.58
CA ALA A 216 20.71 -12.97 5.20
C ALA A 216 20.72 -14.40 5.76
N PRO A 217 20.23 -14.63 6.99
CA PRO A 217 19.95 -15.98 7.45
C PRO A 217 18.71 -16.53 6.71
N MET A 218 18.78 -17.78 6.26
CA MET A 218 17.67 -18.48 5.61
C MET A 218 17.58 -19.91 6.13
N SER A 219 16.36 -20.40 6.36
CA SER A 219 16.16 -21.78 6.79
C SER A 219 16.58 -22.75 5.68
N CYS A 220 17.20 -23.87 6.07
CA CYS A 220 17.65 -24.89 5.13
C CYS A 220 16.48 -25.49 4.34
N ALA A 221 15.30 -25.61 4.95
CA ALA A 221 14.08 -26.01 4.26
C ALA A 221 13.62 -25.01 3.17
N LYS A 222 13.74 -23.69 3.38
CA LYS A 222 13.49 -22.69 2.32
C LYS A 222 14.59 -22.77 1.26
N LEU A 223 15.85 -22.94 1.67
CA LEU A 223 16.98 -23.08 0.75
C LEU A 223 16.84 -24.27 -0.20
N ALA A 224 16.36 -25.42 0.29
CA ALA A 224 16.13 -26.62 -0.51
C ALA A 224 15.24 -26.35 -1.73
N SER A 225 14.32 -25.38 -1.66
CA SER A 225 13.46 -25.01 -2.80
C SER A 225 14.20 -24.37 -3.98
N PHE A 226 15.44 -23.91 -3.78
CA PHE A 226 16.28 -23.33 -4.83
C PHE A 226 17.25 -24.33 -5.49
N TYR A 227 17.36 -25.56 -4.96
CA TYR A 227 18.28 -26.58 -5.47
C TYR A 227 17.51 -27.77 -6.06
N SER A 228 18.14 -28.47 -7.01
CA SER A 228 17.55 -29.64 -7.65
C SER A 228 17.72 -30.94 -6.86
N ASN A 229 18.73 -31.02 -5.98
CA ASN A 229 18.99 -32.18 -5.14
C ASN A 229 19.72 -31.79 -3.84
N ALA A 230 19.68 -32.70 -2.85
CA ALA A 230 20.27 -32.49 -1.53
C ALA A 230 21.80 -32.33 -1.58
N THR A 231 22.50 -33.08 -2.44
CA THR A 231 23.96 -33.01 -2.54
C THR A 231 24.45 -31.63 -3.00
N ALA A 232 23.74 -30.98 -3.93
CA ALA A 232 24.05 -29.62 -4.37
C ALA A 232 23.76 -28.58 -3.27
N LEU A 233 22.69 -28.77 -2.50
CA LEU A 233 22.37 -27.93 -1.34
C LEU A 233 23.46 -28.04 -0.28
N GLU A 234 23.81 -29.25 0.15
CA GLU A 234 24.82 -29.51 1.19
C GLU A 234 26.21 -29.07 0.76
N GLY A 235 26.56 -29.24 -0.53
CA GLY A 235 27.83 -28.75 -1.07
C GLY A 235 27.97 -27.22 -1.00
N ALA A 236 26.86 -26.48 -1.16
CA ALA A 236 26.85 -25.03 -1.03
C ALA A 236 26.60 -24.53 0.40
N HIS A 237 25.85 -25.29 1.19
CA HIS A 237 25.43 -24.98 2.56
C HIS A 237 25.57 -26.23 3.44
N PRO A 238 26.75 -26.53 4.00
CA PRO A 238 26.99 -27.76 4.76
C PRO A 238 26.07 -27.95 5.96
N ALA A 239 25.60 -26.86 6.58
CA ALA A 239 24.65 -26.90 7.68
C ALA A 239 23.27 -27.49 7.28
N CYS A 240 22.95 -27.55 5.99
CA CYS A 240 21.67 -28.01 5.47
C CYS A 240 21.57 -29.52 5.25
N SER A 241 22.51 -30.31 5.80
CA SER A 241 22.29 -31.74 6.04
C SER A 241 21.10 -31.99 6.97
N ASP A 242 20.77 -31.01 7.81
CA ASP A 242 19.53 -30.93 8.56
C ASP A 242 18.66 -29.77 8.01
N LEU A 243 17.49 -30.10 7.47
CA LEU A 243 16.57 -29.08 6.92
C LEU A 243 15.97 -28.15 7.98
N SER A 244 16.03 -28.53 9.26
CA SER A 244 15.60 -27.68 10.38
C SER A 244 16.64 -26.62 10.75
N ALA A 245 17.88 -26.76 10.25
CA ALA A 245 18.95 -25.80 10.48
C ALA A 245 18.80 -24.51 9.65
N TRP A 246 19.73 -23.59 9.88
CA TRP A 246 19.81 -22.31 9.18
C TRP A 246 21.17 -22.15 8.51
N SER A 247 21.18 -21.49 7.36
CA SER A 247 22.41 -21.12 6.66
C SER A 247 22.39 -19.65 6.26
N ILE A 248 23.58 -19.08 6.04
CA ILE A 248 23.74 -17.71 5.58
C ILE A 248 23.79 -17.66 4.06
N VAL A 249 23.10 -16.68 3.49
CA VAL A 249 23.03 -16.48 2.04
C VAL A 249 23.48 -15.07 1.73
N ARG A 250 24.40 -14.93 0.77
CA ARG A 250 24.86 -13.61 0.32
C ARG A 250 23.71 -12.88 -0.37
N ALA A 251 23.43 -11.65 0.05
CA ALA A 251 22.52 -10.75 -0.63
C ALA A 251 23.21 -10.19 -1.88
N ASN A 252 22.70 -10.57 -3.05
CA ASN A 252 23.15 -10.04 -4.33
C ASN A 252 22.03 -10.12 -5.39
N MET A 253 21.60 -8.97 -5.90
CA MET A 253 20.58 -8.87 -6.96
C MET A 253 21.04 -9.41 -8.31
N SER A 254 22.36 -9.52 -8.55
CA SER A 254 22.94 -10.11 -9.75
C SER A 254 23.28 -11.60 -9.60
N GLY A 255 22.92 -12.20 -8.45
CA GLY A 255 23.18 -13.61 -8.17
C GLY A 255 22.04 -14.54 -8.58
N GLU A 256 22.07 -15.76 -8.05
CA GLU A 256 20.99 -16.74 -8.23
C GLU A 256 19.72 -16.32 -7.46
N ALA A 257 18.61 -17.02 -7.69
CA ALA A 257 17.32 -16.74 -7.06
C ALA A 257 17.39 -16.65 -5.52
N LYS A 258 18.22 -17.48 -4.87
CA LYS A 258 18.48 -17.42 -3.41
C LYS A 258 19.17 -16.12 -2.97
N ASN A 259 20.06 -15.57 -3.80
CA ASN A 259 20.79 -14.33 -3.53
C ASN A 259 19.87 -13.12 -3.70
N VAL A 260 19.00 -13.15 -4.71
CA VAL A 260 17.94 -12.16 -4.89
C VAL A 260 16.98 -12.20 -3.71
N ALA A 261 16.53 -13.39 -3.29
CA ALA A 261 15.70 -13.56 -2.10
C ALA A 261 16.36 -12.92 -0.86
N ALA A 262 17.63 -13.25 -0.61
CA ALA A 262 18.39 -12.69 0.50
C ALA A 262 18.46 -11.15 0.47
N SER A 263 18.68 -10.54 -0.71
CA SER A 263 18.68 -9.08 -0.86
C SER A 263 17.34 -8.43 -0.55
N LEU A 264 16.24 -9.04 -1.00
CA LEU A 264 14.89 -8.54 -0.73
C LEU A 264 14.53 -8.73 0.76
N ASP A 265 14.86 -9.88 1.34
CA ASP A 265 14.59 -10.22 2.74
C ASP A 265 15.20 -9.17 3.70
N ILE A 266 16.48 -8.83 3.53
CA ILE A 266 17.15 -7.91 4.46
C ILE A 266 16.76 -6.44 4.27
N THR A 267 16.27 -6.05 3.09
CA THR A 267 15.90 -4.65 2.79
C THR A 267 14.43 -4.35 3.03
N PHE A 268 13.55 -5.36 3.01
CA PHE A 268 12.11 -5.17 3.10
C PHE A 268 11.68 -4.42 4.36
N GLY A 269 12.14 -4.85 5.55
CA GLY A 269 11.74 -4.22 6.81
C GLY A 269 12.10 -2.74 6.88
N ALA A 270 13.35 -2.40 6.53
CA ALA A 270 13.81 -1.01 6.50
C ALA A 270 13.05 -0.16 5.47
N ALA A 271 12.74 -0.74 4.30
CA ALA A 271 11.98 -0.06 3.27
C ALA A 271 10.55 0.27 3.70
N VAL A 272 9.87 -0.65 4.42
CA VAL A 272 8.53 -0.40 4.96
C VAL A 272 8.58 0.68 6.04
N TRP A 273 9.56 0.67 6.94
CA TRP A 273 9.74 1.72 7.94
C TRP A 273 9.89 3.11 7.33
N LEU A 274 10.80 3.24 6.37
CA LEU A 274 11.06 4.51 5.70
C LEU A 274 9.84 4.98 4.90
N ALA A 275 9.20 4.07 4.15
CA ALA A 275 8.00 4.39 3.39
C ALA A 275 6.85 4.85 4.31
N LEU A 276 6.62 4.15 5.42
CA LEU A 276 5.58 4.50 6.38
C LEU A 276 5.84 5.89 6.99
N ALA A 277 7.07 6.19 7.38
CA ALA A 277 7.45 7.51 7.90
C ALA A 277 7.18 8.63 6.88
N ILE A 278 7.59 8.42 5.62
CA ILE A 278 7.34 9.37 4.52
C ILE A 278 5.84 9.63 4.36
N HIS A 279 5.00 8.57 4.39
CA HIS A 279 3.56 8.72 4.20
C HIS A 279 2.87 9.35 5.42
N ALA A 280 3.30 8.98 6.63
CA ALA A 280 2.77 9.52 7.88
C ALA A 280 3.05 11.02 8.02
N ILE A 281 4.26 11.45 7.67
CA ILE A 281 4.64 12.86 7.67
C ILE A 281 3.98 13.59 6.49
N GLY A 282 4.04 13.01 5.29
CA GLY A 282 3.55 13.61 4.05
C GLY A 282 2.04 13.89 4.06
N VAL A 283 1.22 13.00 4.64
CA VAL A 283 -0.22 13.23 4.72
C VAL A 283 -0.57 14.41 5.62
N GLU A 284 0.20 14.67 6.67
CA GLU A 284 -0.03 15.82 7.54
C GLU A 284 0.36 17.14 6.87
N PHE A 285 1.49 17.17 6.13
CA PHE A 285 1.83 18.32 5.29
C PHE A 285 0.77 18.61 4.23
N TYR A 286 0.25 17.57 3.57
CA TYR A 286 -0.82 17.70 2.59
C TYR A 286 -2.09 18.30 3.22
N ARG A 287 -2.43 17.89 4.45
CA ARG A 287 -3.59 18.41 5.17
C ARG A 287 -3.40 19.84 5.67
N ALA A 288 -2.21 20.17 6.19
CA ALA A 288 -1.88 21.51 6.67
C ALA A 288 -1.95 22.53 5.53
N THR A 289 -1.24 22.27 4.44
CA THR A 289 -1.29 23.12 3.24
C THR A 289 -2.70 23.25 2.68
N SER A 290 -3.49 22.17 2.65
CA SER A 290 -4.90 22.24 2.24
C SER A 290 -5.75 23.17 3.12
N LYS A 291 -5.48 23.25 4.42
CA LYS A 291 -6.18 24.14 5.36
C LYS A 291 -5.69 25.59 5.28
N ASP A 292 -4.39 25.80 5.23
CA ASP A 292 -3.78 27.14 5.18
C ASP A 292 -4.12 27.87 3.88
N LEU A 293 -4.19 27.14 2.75
CA LEU A 293 -4.69 27.69 1.49
C LEU A 293 -6.17 28.06 1.55
N ILE A 294 -7.00 27.39 2.37
CA ILE A 294 -8.39 27.79 2.58
C ILE A 294 -8.43 29.07 3.41
N SER A 295 -7.65 29.14 4.49
CA SER A 295 -7.52 30.34 5.34
C SER A 295 -7.03 31.56 4.54
N ALA A 296 -5.97 31.41 3.73
CA ALA A 296 -5.44 32.48 2.88
C ALA A 296 -6.40 32.89 1.74
N THR A 297 -7.28 32.00 1.27
CA THR A 297 -8.32 32.36 0.29
C THR A 297 -9.45 33.17 0.95
N ILE A 298 -9.70 32.96 2.24
CA ILE A 298 -10.71 33.66 3.05
C ILE A 298 -10.11 34.95 3.68
N GLY A 299 -8.79 35.06 3.72
CA GLY A 299 -7.98 36.16 4.28
C GLY A 299 -8.05 37.50 3.55
N GLY A 300 -9.27 37.98 3.30
CA GLY A 300 -9.63 39.40 3.31
C GLY A 300 -10.61 39.75 4.44
N ARG A 301 -10.99 38.78 5.28
CA ARG A 301 -11.76 39.02 6.51
C ARG A 301 -11.43 37.94 7.54
N VAL A 302 -10.73 38.34 8.60
CA VAL A 302 -10.61 37.54 9.82
C VAL A 302 -12.01 37.50 10.44
N LEU A 303 -12.65 36.34 10.40
CA LEU A 303 -13.74 36.02 11.30
C LEU A 303 -13.29 34.81 12.11
N GLU A 304 -12.96 35.06 13.38
CA GLU A 304 -13.09 34.03 14.40
C GLU A 304 -14.55 33.59 14.42
N ALA A 305 -14.84 32.42 13.86
CA ALA A 305 -16.11 31.76 14.04
C ALA A 305 -15.92 30.26 13.80
N GLY A 306 -16.00 29.47 14.88
CA GLY A 306 -16.73 28.22 14.76
C GLY A 306 -18.12 28.55 14.18
N SER A 307 -18.65 27.64 13.34
CA SER A 307 -19.96 27.71 12.66
C SER A 307 -19.94 28.19 11.20
N CYS A 308 -20.64 27.42 10.36
CA CYS A 308 -21.19 27.81 9.06
C CYS A 308 -20.36 27.53 7.79
N TRP A 309 -20.20 26.25 7.46
CA TRP A 309 -20.33 25.79 6.06
C TRP A 309 -21.76 25.30 5.83
N ILE A 310 -22.75 26.19 6.00
CA ILE A 310 -24.17 25.95 5.66
C ILE A 310 -24.33 26.13 4.15
N ASN A 311 -24.38 25.03 3.40
CA ASN A 311 -25.42 24.76 2.38
C ASN A 311 -25.20 23.41 1.69
N CYS A 312 -25.27 22.33 2.46
CA CYS A 312 -25.80 21.08 1.94
C CYS A 312 -27.02 20.76 2.81
N ARG A 313 -28.21 20.91 2.24
CA ARG A 313 -29.46 20.49 2.88
C ARG A 313 -29.32 19.05 3.38
N PRO A 314 -29.85 18.73 4.58
CA PRO A 314 -30.05 17.35 4.97
C PRO A 314 -31.23 16.84 4.17
N TYR A 315 -30.95 16.08 3.11
CA TYR A 315 -31.91 15.10 2.62
C TYR A 315 -31.27 13.73 2.84
N TRP A 316 -31.96 12.95 3.66
CA TRP A 316 -31.77 11.55 4.01
C TRP A 316 -31.11 10.72 2.89
#